data_AF-A0A183C7K5-F1
#
_entry.id   AF-A0A183C7K5-F1
#
_cell.length_a   1.000
_cell.length_b   1.000
_cell.length_c   1.000
_cell.angle_alpha   90.00
_cell.angle_beta   90.00
_cell.angle_gamma   90.00
#
_symmetry.space_group_name_H-M   'P 1'
#
loop_
_entity.id
_entity.type
_entity.pdbx_description
1 polymer ?
#
loop_
_entity_poly.entity_id
_entity_poly.type
_entity_poly.pdbx_seq_one_letter_code
_entity_poly.pdbx_strand_id
1 'polypeptide(L)'
;MVRKAIEDIKYRGGSTLTSKAVELALQDMRRGMRSDARQVVVLMNDGMSQDLWEQVLESSRNLANSGAVRFGVALGSEVDLRELHHVQQPCRR
;
A
#
# COMPACT_ATOMS: atom_id res chain seq x y z
N MET A 1 7.53 -17.92 -13.54
CA MET A 1 8.22 -16.62 -13.70
C MET A 1 7.33 -15.54 -13.11
N VAL A 2 7.90 -14.61 -12.32
CA VAL A 2 7.15 -13.56 -11.59
C VAL A 2 6.28 -12.71 -12.53
N ARG A 3 6.81 -12.33 -13.70
CA ARG A 3 6.07 -11.55 -14.70
C ARG A 3 4.71 -12.16 -15.08
N LYS A 4 4.70 -13.45 -15.42
CA LYS A 4 3.46 -14.15 -15.81
C LYS A 4 2.45 -14.16 -14.66
N ALA A 5 2.91 -14.37 -13.42
CA ALA A 5 2.02 -14.34 -12.26
C ALA A 5 1.36 -12.96 -12.05
N ILE A 6 2.08 -11.87 -12.36
CA ILE A 6 1.53 -10.51 -12.33
C ILE A 6 0.55 -10.28 -13.47
N GLU A 7 0.88 -10.69 -14.70
CA GLU A 7 0.03 -10.57 -15.89
C GLU A 7 -1.28 -11.39 -15.76
N ASP A 8 -1.25 -12.48 -14.99
CA ASP A 8 -2.41 -13.35 -14.75
C ASP A 8 -3.38 -12.80 -13.68
N ILE A 9 -3.01 -11.75 -12.92
CA ILE A 9 -3.88 -11.13 -11.90
C ILE A 9 -5.15 -10.58 -12.57
N LYS A 10 -6.32 -11.07 -12.13
CA LYS A 10 -7.61 -10.62 -12.65
C LYS A 10 -8.15 -9.44 -11.86
N TYR A 11 -8.50 -8.37 -12.56
CA TYR A 11 -9.29 -7.30 -11.99
C TYR A 11 -10.68 -7.83 -11.61
N ARG A 12 -11.05 -7.67 -10.33
CA ARG A 12 -12.31 -8.20 -9.78
C ARG A 12 -13.42 -7.15 -9.70
N GLY A 13 -13.13 -5.88 -10.01
CA GLY A 13 -14.01 -4.77 -9.68
C GLY A 13 -14.16 -4.56 -8.16
N GLY A 14 -15.04 -3.63 -7.79
CA GLY A 14 -15.38 -3.34 -6.40
C GLY A 14 -14.86 -2.00 -5.90
N SER A 15 -14.88 -1.82 -4.58
CA SER A 15 -14.39 -0.63 -3.89
C SER A 15 -12.88 -0.67 -3.67
N THR A 16 -12.31 0.50 -3.44
CA THR A 16 -10.92 0.65 -3.00
C THR A 16 -10.87 0.57 -1.47
N LEU A 17 -10.11 -0.38 -0.93
CA LEU A 17 -9.90 -0.59 0.52
C LEU A 17 -8.41 -0.55 0.84
N THR A 18 -7.83 0.65 0.87
CA THR A 18 -6.39 0.88 1.09
C THR A 18 -5.90 0.34 2.43
N SER A 19 -6.65 0.54 3.51
CA SER A 19 -6.26 0.13 4.86
C SER A 19 -6.10 -1.38 4.92
N LYS A 20 -7.06 -2.10 4.34
CA LYS A 20 -7.03 -3.56 4.23
C LYS A 20 -5.88 -4.05 3.35
N ALA A 21 -5.57 -3.34 2.27
CA ALA A 21 -4.43 -3.67 1.41
C ALA A 21 -3.09 -3.51 2.16
N VAL A 22 -2.94 -2.44 2.96
CA VAL A 22 -1.77 -2.20 3.80
C VAL A 22 -1.61 -3.29 4.88
N GLU A 23 -2.70 -3.67 5.54
CA GLU A 23 -2.69 -4.76 6.52
C GLU A 23 -2.28 -6.10 5.89
N LEU A 24 -2.80 -6.41 4.69
CA LEU A 24 -2.43 -7.62 3.97
C LEU A 24 -0.93 -7.63 3.64
N ALA A 25 -0.39 -6.51 3.17
CA ALA A 25 1.04 -6.37 2.89
C ALA A 25 1.89 -6.60 4.15
N LEU A 26 1.47 -6.05 5.29
CA LEU A 26 2.14 -6.26 6.58
C LEU A 26 2.11 -7.72 7.04
N GLN A 27 0.98 -8.42 6.83
CA GLN A 27 0.88 -9.84 7.14
C GLN A 27 1.81 -10.68 6.27
N ASP A 28 1.87 -10.40 4.96
CA ASP A 28 2.75 -11.14 4.05
C ASP A 28 4.23 -10.86 4.31
N MET A 29 4.59 -9.61 4.64
CA MET A 29 5.93 -9.29 5.11
C MET A 29 6.32 -10.09 6.36
N ARG A 30 5.44 -10.17 7.36
CA ARG A 30 5.71 -10.95 8.58
C ARG A 30 5.90 -12.45 8.31
N ARG A 31 5.25 -12.99 7.28
CA ARG A 31 5.35 -14.41 6.90
C ARG A 31 6.65 -14.76 6.18
N GLY A 32 7.16 -13.85 5.34
CA GLY A 32 8.23 -14.17 4.38
C GLY A 32 9.46 -13.27 4.40
N MET A 33 9.55 -12.31 5.32
CA MET A 33 10.68 -11.38 5.38
C MET A 33 12.00 -12.09 5.74
N ARG A 34 13.06 -11.75 5.00
CA ARG A 34 14.44 -12.07 5.38
C ARG A 34 14.98 -10.97 6.28
N SER A 35 15.71 -11.35 7.32
CA SER A 35 16.26 -10.42 8.33
C SER A 35 17.29 -9.44 7.76
N ASP A 36 17.94 -9.78 6.65
CA ASP A 36 18.97 -8.98 5.98
C ASP A 36 18.41 -8.10 4.84
N ALA A 37 17.13 -8.23 4.51
CA ALA A 37 16.55 -7.58 3.34
C ALA A 37 15.83 -6.27 3.68
N ARG A 38 16.09 -5.22 2.90
CA ARG A 38 15.31 -3.98 2.97
C ARG A 38 13.91 -4.20 2.39
N GLN A 39 12.90 -3.86 3.18
CA GLN A 39 11.51 -3.99 2.78
C GLN A 39 11.05 -2.75 2.02
N VAL A 40 10.35 -2.96 0.90
CA VAL A 40 9.81 -1.91 0.04
C VAL A 40 8.36 -2.23 -0.26
N VAL A 41 7.48 -1.26 -0.07
CA VAL A 41 6.05 -1.33 -0.37
C VAL A 41 5.71 -0.25 -1.37
N VAL A 42 5.06 -0.65 -2.46
CA VAL A 42 4.55 0.25 -3.51
C VAL A 42 3.03 0.15 -3.51
N LEU A 43 2.37 1.21 -3.06
CA LEU A 43 0.92 1.33 -3.11
C LEU A 43 0.53 2.03 -4.42
N MET A 44 -0.29 1.39 -5.23
CA MET A 44 -0.81 1.94 -6.49
C MET A 44 -2.33 2.00 -6.40
N ASN A 45 -2.92 3.17 -6.67
CA ASN A 45 -4.36 3.38 -6.58
C ASN A 45 -4.80 4.42 -7.61
N ASP A 46 -5.99 4.24 -8.17
CA ASP A 46 -6.64 5.10 -9.16
C ASP A 46 -7.88 5.84 -8.65
N GLY A 47 -8.31 5.59 -7.41
CA GLY A 47 -9.50 6.20 -6.82
C GLY A 47 -9.39 6.52 -5.33
N MET A 48 -10.51 6.90 -4.74
CA MET A 48 -10.64 7.19 -3.31
C MET A 48 -10.98 5.92 -2.53
N SER A 49 -10.33 5.72 -1.37
CA SER A 49 -10.71 4.61 -0.49
C SER A 49 -12.10 4.81 0.12
N GLN A 50 -12.79 3.69 0.32
CA GLN A 50 -14.05 3.62 1.05
C GLN A 50 -13.85 3.17 2.52
N ASP A 51 -12.60 3.04 2.98
CA ASP A 51 -12.30 2.81 4.40
C ASP A 51 -12.66 4.03 5.25
N LEU A 52 -12.89 3.80 6.54
CA LEU A 52 -12.98 4.89 7.51
C LEU A 52 -11.62 5.58 7.65
N TRP A 53 -11.61 6.90 7.74
CA TRP A 53 -10.37 7.68 7.85
C TRP A 53 -9.44 7.23 8.99
N GLU A 54 -10.01 6.84 10.13
CA GLU A 54 -9.24 6.34 11.27
C GLU A 54 -8.48 5.03 10.94
N GLN A 55 -9.04 4.17 10.10
CA GLN A 55 -8.41 2.92 9.65
C GLN A 55 -7.24 3.21 8.70
N VAL A 56 -7.37 4.22 7.84
CA VAL A 56 -6.29 4.68 6.96
C VAL A 56 -5.11 5.19 7.81
N LEU A 57 -5.39 5.98 8.85
CA LEU A 57 -4.36 6.49 9.74
C LEU A 57 -3.68 5.39 10.57
N GLU A 58 -4.46 4.43 11.08
CA GLU A 58 -3.92 3.30 11.84
C GLU A 58 -3.05 2.39 10.97
N SER A 59 -3.55 1.98 9.80
CA SER A 59 -2.81 1.14 8.85
C SER A 59 -1.54 1.84 8.33
N SER A 60 -1.62 3.14 8.03
CA SER A 60 -0.45 3.97 7.69
C SER A 60 0.61 3.95 8.81
N ARG A 61 0.20 4.18 10.07
CA ARG A 61 1.13 4.13 11.22
C ARG A 61 1.76 2.75 11.39
N ASN A 62 0.97 1.69 11.24
CA ASN A 62 1.48 0.33 11.30
C ASN A 62 2.51 0.05 10.19
N LEU A 63 2.24 0.54 8.98
CA LEU A 63 3.18 0.44 7.86
C LEU A 63 4.45 1.27 8.10
N ALA A 64 4.33 2.45 8.70
CA ALA A 64 5.47 3.26 9.09
C ALA A 64 6.36 2.55 10.13
N ASN A 65 5.74 1.95 11.14
CA ASN A 65 6.41 1.21 12.22
C ASN A 65 7.11 -0.07 11.73
N SER A 66 6.70 -0.62 10.58
CA SER A 66 7.39 -1.77 9.97
C SER A 66 8.81 -1.46 9.49
N GLY A 67 9.17 -0.17 9.35
CA GLY A 67 10.46 0.25 8.80
C GLY A 67 10.58 0.09 7.28
N ALA A 68 9.53 -0.37 6.59
CA ALA A 68 9.50 -0.46 5.13
C ALA A 68 9.65 0.91 4.47
N VAL A 69 10.34 0.94 3.32
CA VAL A 69 10.29 2.05 2.37
C VAL A 69 8.93 2.04 1.70
N ARG A 70 8.26 3.19 1.61
CA ARG A 70 6.88 3.28 1.12
C ARG A 70 6.79 4.28 0.00
N PHE A 71 6.29 3.83 -1.16
CA PHE A 71 6.01 4.66 -2.32
C PHE A 71 4.51 4.64 -2.61
N GLY A 72 3.94 5.81 -2.86
CA GLY A 72 2.58 5.97 -3.37
C GLY A 72 2.62 6.32 -4.85
N VAL A 73 1.82 5.63 -5.67
CA VAL A 73 1.64 5.91 -7.10
C VAL A 73 0.16 6.17 -7.35
N ALA A 74 -0.16 7.43 -7.66
CA ALA A 74 -1.50 7.83 -8.09
C ALA A 74 -1.67 7.54 -9.58
N LEU A 75 -2.81 6.95 -9.94
CA LEU A 75 -3.19 6.66 -11.32
C LEU A 75 -4.43 7.49 -11.69
N GLY A 76 -4.30 8.49 -12.55
CA GLY A 76 -5.42 9.35 -12.93
C GLY A 76 -5.75 10.45 -11.90
N SER A 77 -6.94 11.05 -12.04
CA SER A 77 -7.35 12.26 -11.30
C SER A 77 -8.19 11.99 -10.06
N GLU A 78 -8.74 10.79 -9.91
CA GLU A 78 -9.74 10.47 -8.87
C GLU A 78 -9.12 10.01 -7.54
N VAL A 79 -7.80 10.01 -7.44
CA VAL A 79 -7.05 9.57 -6.26
C VAL A 79 -7.11 10.64 -5.16
N ASP A 80 -7.44 10.23 -3.94
CA ASP A 80 -7.29 11.09 -2.78
C ASP A 80 -5.82 11.22 -2.39
N LEU A 81 -5.20 12.33 -2.80
CA LEU A 81 -3.80 12.61 -2.48
C LEU A 81 -3.55 12.67 -0.97
N ARG A 82 -4.53 13.05 -0.15
CA ARG A 82 -4.35 13.13 1.32
C ARG A 82 -4.12 11.73 1.87
N GLU A 83 -4.90 10.76 1.43
CA GLU A 83 -4.74 9.36 1.79
C GLU A 83 -3.38 8.83 1.33
N LEU A 84 -3.03 9.06 0.06
CA LEU A 84 -1.76 8.60 -0.49
C LEU A 84 -0.55 9.19 0.26
N HIS A 85 -0.62 10.48 0.61
CA HIS A 85 0.40 11.18 1.38
C HIS A 85 0.59 10.60 2.79
N HIS A 86 -0.47 10.09 3.42
CA HIS A 86 -0.35 9.48 4.74
C HIS A 86 0.32 8.11 4.67
N VAL A 87 0.07 7.32 3.62
CA VAL A 87 0.66 5.98 3.51
C VAL A 87 2.12 6.02 3.05
N GLN A 88 2.46 6.92 2.13
CA GLN A 88 3.82 7.01 1.59
C GLN A 88 4.82 7.61 2.58
N GLN A 89 6.12 7.38 2.36
CA GLN A 89 7.14 8.09 3.13
C GLN A 89 7.14 9.58 2.78
N PRO A 90 7.34 10.49 3.76
CA PRO A 90 7.63 11.88 3.44
C PRO A 90 8.90 11.94 2.60
N CYS A 91 8.86 12.63 1.45
CA CYS A 91 10.09 12.96 0.72
C CYS A 91 10.97 13.81 1.64
N ARG A 92 12.04 13.21 2.18
CA ARG A 92 13.11 13.97 2.81
C ARG A 92 13.85 14.69 1.70
N ARG A 93 13.79 16.02 1.71
CA ARG A 93 14.64 16.88 0.88
C ARG A 93 16.10 16.68 1.27
#